data_AF-A0A497EYF6-F1
#
_entry.id   AF-A0A497EYF6-F1
#
_cell.length_a   1.000
_cell.length_b   1.000
_cell.length_c   1.000
_cell.angle_alpha   90.00
_cell.angle_beta   90.00
_cell.angle_gamma   90.00
#
_symmetry.space_group_name_H-M   'P 1'
#
loop_
_entity.id
_entity.type
_entity.pdbx_description
1 polymer ?
#
loop_
_entity_poly.entity_id
_entity_poly.type
_entity_poly.pdbx_seq_one_letter_code
_entity_poly.pdbx_strand_id
1 'polypeptide(L)'
;MKLFKSTYPALWFGKKREIEILNICRVHLETIVSTIAATRDLVYAVCDGNFDKACEIFKLVFDREREADDVKERILDELSKGPFHPIDREEIIHLVLTADDLAANAKSAGRKLCLSKAEDMPECVKEQLKKMADMVYEIGVKLRDAFIILIEDPKKAIDAAEAVERLEEAIDEHRVDLLIKILE
;
A
#
# COMPACT_ATOMS: atom_id res chain seq x y z
N MET A 1 38.55 21.71 -14.55
CA MET A 1 37.33 21.19 -13.89
C MET A 1 36.37 22.34 -13.68
N LYS A 2 35.45 22.60 -14.64
CA LYS A 2 34.45 23.67 -14.50
C LYS A 2 33.28 23.10 -13.68
N LEU A 3 33.17 23.55 -12.43
CA LEU A 3 31.97 23.36 -11.62
C LEU A 3 30.78 23.94 -12.39
N PHE A 4 29.85 23.09 -12.78
CA PHE A 4 28.52 23.51 -13.24
C PHE A 4 27.87 24.27 -12.08
N LYS A 5 27.87 25.60 -12.13
CA LYS A 5 26.98 26.39 -11.30
C LYS A 5 25.57 26.11 -11.81
N SER A 6 24.83 25.26 -11.10
CA SER A 6 23.39 25.08 -11.32
C SER A 6 22.76 26.46 -11.31
N THR A 7 22.23 26.87 -12.45
CA THR A 7 21.55 28.15 -12.63
C THR A 7 20.20 28.03 -11.91
N TYR A 8 19.82 29.03 -11.11
CA TYR A 8 18.56 29.08 -10.34
C TYR A 8 17.31 28.53 -11.07
N PRO A 9 17.13 28.73 -12.40
CA PRO A 9 16.09 28.06 -13.19
C PRO A 9 16.12 26.53 -13.16
N ALA A 10 17.28 25.89 -13.33
CA ALA A 10 17.39 24.43 -13.38
C ALA A 10 17.03 23.78 -12.03
N LEU A 11 17.44 24.42 -10.93
CA LEU A 11 17.06 24.01 -9.58
C LEU A 11 15.54 24.14 -9.35
N TRP A 12 14.93 25.20 -9.88
CA TRP A 12 13.49 25.46 -9.77
C TRP A 12 12.66 24.49 -10.64
N PHE A 13 13.10 24.22 -11.88
CA PHE A 13 12.46 23.24 -12.76
C PHE A 13 12.59 21.81 -12.22
N GLY A 14 13.74 21.44 -11.65
CA GLY A 14 13.95 20.14 -10.99
C GLY A 14 13.00 19.96 -9.80
N LYS A 15 12.91 20.96 -8.92
CA LYS A 15 12.00 20.93 -7.76
C LYS A 15 10.52 20.84 -8.17
N LYS A 16 10.11 21.54 -9.23
CA LYS A 16 8.73 21.44 -9.75
C LYS A 16 8.43 20.03 -10.26
N ARG A 17 9.36 19.44 -11.02
CA ARG A 17 9.24 18.08 -11.55
C ARG A 17 9.18 17.03 -10.44
N GLU A 18 9.98 17.18 -9.40
CA GLU A 18 9.97 16.33 -8.20
C GLU A 18 8.61 16.35 -7.52
N ILE A 19 8.04 17.54 -7.28
CA ILE A 19 6.70 17.68 -6.68
C ILE A 19 5.62 17.01 -7.57
N GLU A 20 5.72 17.14 -8.89
CA GLU A 20 4.79 16.46 -9.81
C GLU A 20 4.84 14.94 -9.66
N ILE A 21 6.04 14.35 -9.60
CA ILE A 21 6.22 12.90 -9.44
C ILE A 21 5.74 12.43 -8.07
N LEU A 22 6.09 13.14 -7.00
CA LEU A 22 5.64 12.82 -5.64
C LEU A 22 4.10 12.84 -5.51
N ASN A 23 3.43 13.75 -6.24
CA ASN A 23 1.97 13.74 -6.30
C ASN A 23 1.40 12.51 -7.02
N ILE A 24 2.06 11.99 -8.06
CA ILE A 24 1.65 10.74 -8.70
C ILE A 24 1.87 9.56 -7.74
N CYS A 25 3.00 9.53 -7.01
CA CYS A 25 3.24 8.54 -5.96
C CYS A 25 2.16 8.57 -4.87
N ARG A 26 1.65 9.75 -4.50
CA ARG A 26 0.53 9.87 -3.57
C ARG A 26 -0.73 9.18 -4.11
N VAL A 27 -1.06 9.39 -5.38
CA VAL A 27 -2.20 8.72 -6.04
C VAL A 27 -2.00 7.20 -6.10
N HIS A 28 -0.78 6.72 -6.32
CA HIS A 28 -0.46 5.30 -6.25
C HIS A 28 -0.77 4.70 -4.87
N LEU A 29 -0.30 5.35 -3.80
CA LEU A 29 -0.59 4.92 -2.43
C LEU A 29 -2.08 4.99 -2.08
N GLU A 30 -2.81 5.99 -2.55
CA GLU A 30 -4.26 6.06 -2.39
C GLU A 30 -4.97 4.87 -3.05
N THR A 31 -4.51 4.45 -4.23
CA THR A 31 -5.05 3.31 -4.98
C THR A 31 -4.69 1.98 -4.31
N ILE A 32 -3.48 1.85 -3.77
CA ILE A 32 -3.06 0.71 -2.94
C ILE A 32 -3.97 0.60 -1.70
N VAL A 33 -4.19 1.70 -0.97
CA VAL A 33 -5.11 1.71 0.19
C VAL A 33 -6.52 1.33 -0.22
N SER A 34 -6.99 1.76 -1.40
CA SER A 34 -8.29 1.31 -1.92
C SER A 34 -8.35 -0.19 -2.22
N THR A 35 -7.26 -0.78 -2.70
CA THR A 35 -7.14 -2.24 -2.91
C THR A 35 -7.19 -2.99 -1.59
N ILE A 36 -6.46 -2.49 -0.58
CA ILE A 36 -6.46 -3.05 0.78
C ILE A 36 -7.87 -2.95 1.40
N ALA A 37 -8.55 -1.81 1.24
CA ALA A 37 -9.91 -1.61 1.74
C ALA A 37 -10.91 -2.59 1.10
N ALA A 38 -10.85 -2.78 -0.23
CA ALA A 38 -11.69 -3.76 -0.91
C ALA A 38 -11.36 -5.20 -0.46
N THR A 39 -10.08 -5.50 -0.19
CA THR A 39 -9.66 -6.81 0.33
C THR A 39 -10.18 -7.02 1.75
N ARG A 40 -10.20 -5.98 2.59
CA ARG A 40 -10.84 -6.02 3.91
C ARG A 40 -12.32 -6.36 3.79
N ASP A 41 -13.05 -5.68 2.92
CA ASP A 41 -14.47 -5.97 2.71
C ASP A 41 -14.71 -7.39 2.19
N LEU A 42 -13.78 -7.92 1.37
CA LEU A 42 -13.79 -9.30 0.92
C LEU A 42 -13.61 -10.28 2.09
N VAL A 43 -12.70 -9.99 3.03
CA VAL A 43 -12.52 -10.81 4.24
C VAL A 43 -13.82 -10.92 5.01
N TYR A 44 -14.50 -9.79 5.23
CA TYR A 44 -15.79 -9.78 5.90
C TYR A 44 -16.83 -10.61 5.14
N ALA A 45 -16.97 -10.41 3.83
CA ALA A 45 -17.95 -11.15 3.03
C ALA A 45 -17.70 -12.67 3.03
N VAL A 46 -16.44 -13.11 2.95
CA VAL A 46 -16.10 -14.54 3.03
C VAL A 46 -16.40 -15.09 4.42
N CYS A 47 -15.97 -14.41 5.49
CA CYS A 47 -16.22 -14.88 6.85
C CYS A 47 -17.72 -14.95 7.19
N ASP A 48 -18.53 -14.05 6.64
CA ASP A 48 -19.99 -14.04 6.79
C ASP A 48 -20.71 -15.09 5.92
N GLY A 49 -19.97 -15.86 5.12
CA GLY A 49 -20.54 -16.88 4.22
C GLY A 49 -21.30 -16.30 3.03
N ASN A 50 -21.11 -15.03 2.70
CA ASN A 50 -21.79 -14.37 1.59
C ASN A 50 -20.95 -14.50 0.30
N PHE A 51 -21.01 -15.68 -0.32
CA PHE A 51 -20.19 -16.04 -1.48
C PHE A 51 -20.44 -15.15 -2.70
N ASP A 52 -21.69 -14.85 -3.04
CA ASP A 52 -22.00 -14.00 -4.20
C ASP A 52 -21.40 -12.60 -4.05
N LYS A 53 -21.56 -12.01 -2.85
CA LYS A 53 -20.93 -10.72 -2.51
C LYS A 53 -19.41 -10.81 -2.52
N ALA A 54 -18.82 -11.89 -2.01
CA ALA A 54 -17.38 -12.10 -2.04
C ALA A 54 -16.84 -12.15 -3.49
N CYS A 55 -17.54 -12.82 -4.41
CA CYS A 55 -17.18 -12.85 -5.83
C CYS A 55 -17.24 -11.46 -6.49
N GLU A 56 -18.23 -10.64 -6.15
CA GLU A 56 -18.34 -9.25 -6.63
C GLU A 56 -17.20 -8.38 -6.09
N ILE A 57 -16.93 -8.45 -4.79
CA ILE A 57 -15.84 -7.67 -4.17
C ILE A 57 -14.48 -8.13 -4.70
N PHE A 58 -14.27 -9.42 -4.94
CA PHE A 58 -13.01 -9.89 -5.50
C PHE A 58 -12.71 -9.30 -6.90
N LYS A 59 -13.75 -9.08 -7.72
CA LYS A 59 -13.59 -8.35 -8.99
C LYS A 59 -13.15 -6.91 -8.73
N LEU A 60 -13.75 -6.23 -7.75
CA LEU A 60 -13.33 -4.90 -7.34
C LEU A 60 -11.87 -4.87 -6.86
N VAL A 61 -11.42 -5.86 -6.06
CA VAL A 61 -10.01 -5.98 -5.64
C VAL A 61 -9.09 -6.11 -6.84
N PHE A 62 -9.46 -6.93 -7.82
CA PHE A 62 -8.71 -7.10 -9.06
C PHE A 62 -8.62 -5.79 -9.85
N ASP A 63 -9.73 -5.08 -10.01
CA ASP A 63 -9.79 -3.82 -10.77
C ASP A 63 -8.96 -2.71 -10.08
N ARG A 64 -8.98 -2.65 -8.75
CA ARG A 64 -8.19 -1.67 -7.98
C ARG A 64 -6.69 -1.96 -8.00
N GLU A 65 -6.29 -3.22 -7.94
CA GLU A 65 -4.87 -3.57 -8.08
C GLU A 65 -4.37 -3.25 -9.50
N ARG A 66 -5.19 -3.45 -10.52
CA ARG A 66 -4.85 -3.05 -11.89
C ARG A 66 -4.71 -1.53 -12.03
N GLU A 67 -5.59 -0.76 -11.39
CA GLU A 67 -5.47 0.70 -11.34
C GLU A 67 -4.16 1.13 -10.65
N ALA A 68 -3.74 0.44 -9.58
CA ALA A 68 -2.47 0.71 -8.92
C ALA A 68 -1.27 0.44 -9.85
N ASP A 69 -1.30 -0.70 -10.56
CA ASP A 69 -0.28 -1.09 -11.55
C ASP A 69 -0.16 -0.05 -12.68
N ASP A 70 -1.30 0.43 -13.23
CA ASP A 70 -1.33 1.48 -14.25
C ASP A 70 -0.69 2.79 -13.75
N VAL A 71 -0.92 3.17 -12.48
CA VAL A 71 -0.30 4.35 -11.87
C VAL A 71 1.20 4.14 -11.65
N LYS A 72 1.63 2.94 -11.23
CA LYS A 72 3.05 2.58 -11.12
C LYS A 72 3.76 2.72 -12.47
N GLU A 73 3.20 2.16 -13.53
CA GLU A 73 3.79 2.29 -14.89
C GLU A 73 3.95 3.75 -15.29
N ARG A 74 2.95 4.59 -15.00
CA ARG A 74 3.01 6.03 -15.23
C ARG A 74 4.14 6.70 -14.43
N ILE A 75 4.35 6.33 -13.17
CA ILE A 75 5.45 6.90 -12.36
C ILE A 75 6.81 6.54 -12.98
N LEU A 76 7.00 5.27 -13.35
CA LEU A 76 8.25 4.79 -13.94
C LEU A 76 8.53 5.48 -15.29
N ASP A 77 7.51 5.65 -16.13
CA ASP A 77 7.62 6.39 -17.38
C ASP A 77 7.99 7.86 -17.14
N GLU A 78 7.37 8.53 -16.17
CA GLU A 78 7.70 9.92 -15.83
C GLU A 78 9.12 10.07 -15.25
N LEU A 79 9.60 9.12 -14.46
CA LEU A 79 10.97 9.09 -13.94
C LEU A 79 12.02 8.86 -15.03
N SER A 80 11.65 8.18 -16.11
CA SER A 80 12.51 7.97 -17.28
C SER A 80 12.74 9.26 -18.08
N LYS A 81 11.83 10.24 -17.95
CA LYS A 81 11.84 11.51 -18.70
C LYS A 81 12.59 12.62 -17.96
N GLY A 82 13.42 13.34 -18.71
CA GLY A 82 13.98 14.63 -18.29
C GLY A 82 15.11 14.55 -17.25
N PRO A 83 15.65 15.73 -16.85
CA PRO A 83 16.69 15.81 -15.84
C PRO A 83 16.10 15.60 -14.44
N PHE A 84 16.40 14.45 -13.85
CA PHE A 84 16.14 14.15 -12.45
C PHE A 84 17.47 13.78 -11.79
N HIS A 85 17.67 14.17 -10.53
CA HIS A 85 18.90 13.77 -9.85
C HIS A 85 18.91 12.24 -9.69
N PRO A 86 20.01 11.53 -10.06
CA PRO A 86 20.02 10.07 -10.07
C PRO A 86 19.70 9.42 -8.72
N ILE A 87 20.15 10.02 -7.61
CA ILE A 87 19.88 9.50 -6.25
C ILE A 87 18.38 9.57 -5.96
N ASP A 88 17.76 10.72 -6.16
CA ASP A 88 16.34 10.94 -5.92
C ASP A 88 15.48 10.00 -6.80
N ARG A 89 15.96 9.66 -8.01
CA ARG A 89 15.27 8.71 -8.91
C ARG A 89 15.24 7.30 -8.31
N GLU A 90 16.39 6.82 -7.86
CA GLU A 90 16.54 5.46 -7.33
C GLU A 90 15.66 5.25 -6.10
N GLU A 91 15.63 6.22 -5.18
CA GLU A 91 14.80 6.18 -3.97
C GLU A 91 13.30 6.13 -4.30
N ILE A 92 12.84 6.94 -5.27
CA ILE A 92 11.42 6.92 -5.69
C ILE A 92 11.07 5.59 -6.36
N ILE A 93 11.95 5.04 -7.21
CA ILE A 93 11.72 3.73 -7.82
C ILE A 93 11.59 2.66 -6.73
N HIS A 94 12.51 2.65 -5.76
CA HIS A 94 12.50 1.68 -4.67
C HIS A 94 11.22 1.77 -3.84
N LEU A 95 10.80 3.00 -3.48
CA LEU A 95 9.54 3.24 -2.79
C LEU A 95 8.34 2.72 -3.58
N VAL A 96 8.25 3.06 -4.87
CA VAL A 96 7.10 2.70 -5.71
C VAL A 96 6.98 1.19 -5.89
N LEU A 97 8.08 0.50 -6.16
CA LEU A 97 8.09 -0.95 -6.31
C LEU A 97 7.74 -1.66 -5.00
N THR A 98 8.29 -1.20 -3.88
CA THR A 98 8.01 -1.79 -2.56
C THR A 98 6.57 -1.55 -2.12
N ALA A 99 6.00 -0.36 -2.39
CA ALA A 99 4.62 -0.06 -2.06
C ALA A 99 3.61 -0.85 -2.91
N ASP A 100 3.93 -1.09 -4.19
CA ASP A 100 3.09 -1.88 -5.12
C ASP A 100 2.87 -3.32 -4.63
N ASP A 101 3.88 -3.91 -3.99
CA ASP A 101 3.78 -5.25 -3.38
C ASP A 101 2.62 -5.34 -2.38
N LEU A 102 2.22 -4.25 -1.73
CA LEU A 102 1.07 -4.25 -0.81
C LEU A 102 -0.25 -4.56 -1.55
N ALA A 103 -0.48 -3.95 -2.71
CA ALA A 103 -1.67 -4.22 -3.52
C ALA A 103 -1.65 -5.64 -4.10
N ALA A 104 -0.49 -6.07 -4.61
CA ALA A 104 -0.31 -7.43 -5.12
C ALA A 104 -0.55 -8.49 -4.03
N ASN A 105 -0.02 -8.27 -2.83
CA ASN A 105 -0.21 -9.14 -1.67
C ASN A 105 -1.67 -9.14 -1.19
N ALA A 106 -2.34 -7.98 -1.15
CA ALA A 106 -3.76 -7.88 -0.78
C ALA A 106 -4.65 -8.69 -1.75
N LYS A 107 -4.45 -8.52 -3.07
CA LYS A 107 -5.13 -9.33 -4.10
C LYS A 107 -4.84 -10.82 -3.96
N SER A 108 -3.58 -11.18 -3.72
CA SER A 108 -3.16 -12.57 -3.51
C SER A 108 -3.84 -13.19 -2.28
N ALA A 109 -3.90 -12.45 -1.17
CA ALA A 109 -4.61 -12.86 0.04
C ALA A 109 -6.11 -13.04 -0.21
N GLY A 110 -6.76 -12.07 -0.86
CA GLY A 110 -8.16 -12.16 -1.25
C GLY A 110 -8.47 -13.37 -2.11
N ARG A 111 -7.61 -13.65 -3.11
CA ARG A 111 -7.73 -14.83 -3.98
C ARG A 111 -7.67 -16.12 -3.17
N LYS A 112 -6.71 -16.25 -2.26
CA LYS A 112 -6.56 -17.44 -1.40
C LYS A 112 -7.78 -17.60 -0.50
N LEU A 113 -8.28 -16.50 0.06
CA LEU A 113 -9.44 -16.52 0.94
C LEU A 113 -10.72 -16.98 0.23
N CYS A 114 -10.91 -16.58 -1.04
CA CYS A 114 -12.03 -17.08 -1.86
C CYS A 114 -11.98 -18.58 -2.15
N LEU A 115 -10.84 -19.26 -1.94
CA LEU A 115 -10.73 -20.72 -2.05
C LEU A 115 -11.18 -21.43 -0.77
N SER A 116 -11.29 -20.69 0.34
CA SER A 116 -11.74 -21.21 1.63
C SER A 116 -13.26 -21.25 1.69
N LYS A 117 -13.79 -22.25 2.40
CA LYS A 117 -15.22 -22.30 2.73
C LYS A 117 -15.43 -21.73 4.13
N ALA A 118 -16.33 -20.77 4.26
CA ALA A 118 -16.66 -20.13 5.53
C ALA A 118 -17.17 -21.14 6.58
N GLU A 119 -17.86 -22.18 6.13
CA GLU A 119 -18.42 -23.25 6.97
C GLU A 119 -17.34 -24.10 7.65
N ASP A 120 -16.17 -24.24 7.01
CA ASP A 120 -15.05 -25.02 7.52
C ASP A 120 -14.19 -24.21 8.52
N MET A 121 -14.50 -22.93 8.71
CA MET A 121 -13.70 -22.02 9.54
C MET A 121 -14.36 -21.82 10.92
N PRO A 122 -13.63 -22.07 12.02
CA PRO A 122 -14.11 -21.77 13.36
C PRO A 122 -14.47 -20.28 13.51
N GLU A 123 -15.52 -19.97 14.27
CA GLU A 123 -15.98 -18.58 14.43
C GLU A 123 -14.90 -17.69 15.07
N CYS A 124 -14.13 -18.23 16.00
CA CYS A 124 -12.98 -17.52 16.58
C CYS A 124 -11.93 -17.15 15.52
N VAL A 125 -11.69 -17.99 14.51
CA VAL A 125 -10.74 -17.70 13.42
C VAL A 125 -11.30 -16.60 12.51
N LYS A 126 -12.60 -16.63 12.19
CA LYS A 126 -13.25 -15.59 11.39
C LYS A 126 -13.16 -14.21 12.04
N GLU A 127 -13.47 -14.11 13.33
CA GLU A 127 -13.37 -12.85 14.07
C GLU A 127 -11.95 -12.29 14.08
N GLN A 128 -10.95 -13.16 14.27
CA GLN A 128 -9.55 -12.74 14.26
C GLN A 128 -9.05 -12.37 12.87
N LEU A 129 -9.54 -13.02 11.80
CA LEU A 129 -9.24 -12.63 10.42
C LEU A 129 -9.82 -11.27 10.07
N LYS A 130 -11.07 -11.00 10.46
CA LYS A 130 -11.70 -9.67 10.29
C LYS A 130 -10.88 -8.58 10.99
N LYS A 131 -10.51 -8.82 12.26
CA LYS A 131 -9.64 -7.90 13.02
C LYS A 131 -8.28 -7.71 12.34
N MET A 132 -7.66 -8.78 11.85
CA MET A 132 -6.39 -8.67 11.12
C MET A 132 -6.55 -7.81 9.86
N ALA A 133 -7.64 -7.99 9.11
CA ALA A 133 -7.93 -7.19 7.92
C ALA A 133 -8.15 -5.69 8.25
N ASP A 134 -8.79 -5.38 9.39
CA ASP A 134 -8.92 -4.01 9.89
C ASP A 134 -7.54 -3.40 10.19
N MET A 135 -6.65 -4.16 10.84
CA MET A 135 -5.28 -3.72 11.17
C MET A 135 -4.45 -3.46 9.90
N VAL A 136 -4.50 -4.36 8.89
CA VAL A 136 -3.81 -4.13 7.60
C VAL A 136 -4.31 -2.84 6.93
N TYR A 137 -5.62 -2.60 6.96
CA TYR A 137 -6.20 -1.37 6.41
C TYR A 137 -5.71 -0.12 7.16
N GLU A 138 -5.68 -0.16 8.50
CA GLU A 138 -5.15 0.93 9.31
C GLU A 138 -3.67 1.22 9.00
N ILE A 139 -2.83 0.18 8.90
CA ILE A 139 -1.42 0.31 8.52
C ILE A 139 -1.29 0.99 7.15
N GLY A 140 -2.05 0.53 6.14
CA GLY A 140 -2.04 1.13 4.80
C GLY A 140 -2.44 2.60 4.81
N VAL A 141 -3.47 2.96 5.59
CA VAL A 141 -3.89 4.36 5.80
C VAL A 141 -2.77 5.19 6.40
N LYS A 142 -2.13 4.70 7.46
CA LYS A 142 -1.04 5.41 8.17
C LYS A 142 0.21 5.56 7.32
N LEU A 143 0.56 4.55 6.53
CA LEU A 143 1.66 4.63 5.57
C LEU A 143 1.42 5.73 4.52
N ARG A 144 0.21 5.76 3.95
CA ARG A 144 -0.19 6.81 2.98
C ARG A 144 -0.16 8.20 3.62
N ASP A 145 -0.60 8.33 4.86
CA ASP A 145 -0.53 9.60 5.60
C ASP A 145 0.93 10.00 5.92
N ALA A 146 1.79 9.06 6.29
CA ALA A 146 3.21 9.29 6.52
C ALA A 146 3.91 9.79 5.25
N PHE A 147 3.56 9.23 4.08
CA PHE A 147 4.06 9.71 2.80
C PHE A 147 3.60 11.14 2.48
N ILE A 148 2.35 11.49 2.78
CA ILE A 148 1.87 12.87 2.61
C ILE A 148 2.65 13.83 3.52
N ILE A 149 2.87 13.44 4.77
CA ILE A 149 3.67 14.23 5.72
C ILE A 149 5.11 14.37 5.21
N LEU A 150 5.71 13.33 4.61
CA LEU A 150 7.06 13.39 4.05
C LEU A 150 7.20 14.48 2.98
N ILE A 151 6.19 14.70 2.14
CA ILE A 151 6.19 15.74 1.11
C ILE A 151 6.19 17.15 1.75
N GLU A 152 5.50 17.32 2.88
CA GLU A 152 5.31 18.61 3.55
C GLU A 152 6.41 18.94 4.57
N ASP A 153 6.73 17.98 5.44
CA ASP A 153 7.66 18.09 6.57
C ASP A 153 8.36 16.74 6.83
N PRO A 154 9.54 16.52 6.22
CA PRO A 154 10.30 15.28 6.38
C PRO A 154 10.68 14.94 7.83
N LYS A 155 10.77 15.93 8.73
CA LYS A 155 11.11 15.65 10.13
C LYS A 155 9.93 14.99 10.85
N LYS A 156 8.71 15.46 10.60
CA LYS A 156 7.50 14.85 11.17
C LYS A 156 7.18 13.49 10.56
N ALA A 157 7.65 13.25 9.34
CA ALA A 157 7.47 11.95 8.70
C ALA A 157 8.18 10.81 9.45
N ILE A 158 9.23 11.12 10.22
CA ILE A 158 9.91 10.16 11.10
C ILE A 158 8.92 9.65 12.17
N ASP A 159 8.29 10.56 12.92
CA ASP A 159 7.30 10.18 13.95
C ASP A 159 6.11 9.41 13.35
N ALA A 160 5.70 9.77 12.13
CA ALA A 160 4.64 9.09 11.40
C ALA A 160 5.06 7.67 10.97
N ALA A 161 6.29 7.48 10.51
CA ALA A 161 6.85 6.17 10.17
C ALA A 161 6.98 5.27 11.41
N GLU A 162 7.44 5.81 12.55
CA GLU A 162 7.45 5.07 13.82
C GLU A 162 6.04 4.64 14.25
N ALA A 163 5.00 5.41 13.92
CA ALA A 163 3.63 5.01 14.19
C ALA A 163 3.16 3.85 13.30
N VAL A 164 3.64 3.77 12.06
CA VAL A 164 3.41 2.61 11.17
C VAL A 164 4.11 1.38 11.74
N GLU A 165 5.37 1.49 12.14
CA GLU A 165 6.16 0.39 12.72
C GLU A 165 5.47 -0.23 13.95
N ARG A 166 4.95 0.60 14.87
CA ARG A 166 4.19 0.10 16.04
C ARG A 166 2.93 -0.68 15.65
N LEU A 167 2.27 -0.32 14.55
CA LEU A 167 1.11 -1.06 14.05
C LEU A 167 1.52 -2.38 13.39
N GLU A 168 2.68 -2.40 12.72
CA GLU A 168 3.27 -3.61 12.14
C GLU A 168 3.68 -4.62 13.22
N GLU A 169 4.29 -4.15 14.31
CA GLU A 169 4.57 -5.01 15.49
C GLU A 169 3.28 -5.60 16.06
N ALA A 170 2.24 -4.78 16.24
CA ALA A 170 0.96 -5.23 16.79
C ALA A 170 0.25 -6.26 15.90
N ILE A 171 0.29 -6.10 14.57
CA ILE A 171 -0.33 -7.07 13.66
C ILE A 171 0.47 -8.37 13.60
N ASP A 172 1.79 -8.33 13.78
CA ASP A 172 2.62 -9.53 13.87
C ASP A 172 2.30 -10.36 15.11
N GLU A 173 2.10 -9.72 16.27
CA GLU A 173 1.60 -10.40 17.48
C GLU A 173 0.23 -11.05 17.22
N HIS A 174 -0.71 -10.27 16.66
CA HIS A 174 -2.06 -10.77 16.35
C HIS A 174 -2.03 -11.95 15.35
N ARG A 175 -1.09 -11.93 14.39
CA ARG A 175 -0.88 -13.01 13.42
C ARG A 175 -0.41 -14.30 14.10
N VAL A 176 0.52 -14.21 15.05
CA VAL A 176 0.99 -15.37 15.82
C VAL A 176 -0.14 -15.98 16.63
N ASP A 177 -0.93 -15.15 17.33
CA ASP A 177 -2.08 -15.61 18.12
C ASP A 177 -3.13 -16.30 17.24
N LEU A 178 -3.40 -15.77 16.04
CA LEU A 178 -4.31 -16.39 15.09
C LEU A 178 -3.79 -17.75 14.61
N LEU A 179 -2.49 -17.87 14.32
CA LEU A 179 -1.90 -19.15 13.90
C LEU A 179 -2.00 -20.21 15.00
N ILE A 180 -1.82 -19.85 16.27
CA ILE A 180 -2.02 -20.78 17.40
C ILE A 180 -3.46 -21.32 17.38
N LYS A 181 -4.46 -20.44 17.26
CA LYS A 181 -5.89 -20.83 17.21
C LYS A 181 -6.26 -21.69 16.00
N ILE A 182 -5.50 -21.62 14.91
CA ILE A 182 -5.73 -22.44 13.70
C ILE A 182 -5.12 -23.83 13.87
N LEU A 183 -4.02 -23.96 14.63
CA LEU A 183 -3.27 -25.20 14.81
C LEU A 183 -3.76 -26.05 15.99
N GLU A 184 -4.51 -25.45 16.91
CA GLU A 184 -5.25 -26.12 17.99
C GLU A 184 -6.53 -26.81 17.47
#